data_AF-D8GP40-F1
#
_entry.id   AF-D8GP40-F1
#
_cell.length_a   1.000
_cell.length_b   1.000
_cell.length_c   1.000
_cell.angle_alpha   90.00
_cell.angle_beta   90.00
_cell.angle_gamma   90.00
#
_symmetry.space_group_name_H-M   'P 1'
#
loop_
_entity.id
_entity.type
_entity.pdbx_description
1 polymer ?
#
loop_
_entity_poly.entity_id
_entity_poly.type
_entity_poly.pdbx_seq_one_letter_code
_entity_poly.pdbx_strand_id
1 'polypeptide(L)'
;MDSLLALNGPSYFANMGMLLALIPYNHIDVLTSSKAVKTTDKGVLVNTEGSGKREIEADSIVLAVGYNSNKELYNSLKYEIPDIRLLGDARKVSNIMYAIWDAYEVVSNL
;
A
#
# COMPACT_ATOMS: atom_id res chain seq x y z
N MET A 1 -3.89 10.38 -16.06
CA MET A 1 -4.62 9.61 -15.02
C MET A 1 -4.12 8.18 -14.94
N ASP A 2 -3.42 7.70 -15.97
CA ASP A 2 -2.89 6.34 -16.18
C ASP A 2 -1.98 5.74 -15.09
N SER A 3 -1.64 6.48 -14.03
CA SER A 3 -0.82 5.99 -12.91
C SER A 3 -1.56 5.86 -11.58
N LEU A 4 -2.77 6.43 -11.45
CA LEU A 4 -3.53 6.33 -10.20
C LEU A 4 -4.21 4.97 -10.11
N LEU A 5 -4.07 4.29 -8.96
CA LEU A 5 -4.52 2.90 -8.75
C LEU A 5 -3.81 1.86 -9.64
N ALA A 6 -2.64 2.19 -10.21
CA ALA A 6 -1.87 1.26 -11.05
C ALA A 6 -1.19 0.12 -10.27
N LEU A 7 -1.14 0.20 -8.94
CA LEU A 7 -0.52 -0.79 -8.06
C LEU A 7 -1.57 -1.72 -7.42
N ASN A 8 -1.16 -2.90 -6.97
CA ASN A 8 -2.00 -3.91 -6.28
C ASN A 8 -3.08 -4.60 -7.13
N GLY A 9 -2.74 -4.98 -8.37
CA GLY A 9 -3.58 -5.91 -9.14
C GLY A 9 -3.69 -7.32 -8.49
N PRO A 10 -4.69 -8.13 -8.88
CA PRO A 10 -5.82 -7.80 -9.75
C PRO A 10 -6.89 -6.96 -9.03
N SER A 11 -7.40 -5.93 -9.71
CA SER A 11 -8.51 -5.10 -9.22
C SER A 11 -9.71 -5.26 -10.15
N TYR A 12 -10.90 -5.40 -9.58
CA TYR A 12 -12.14 -5.50 -10.36
C TYR A 12 -12.51 -4.15 -10.95
N PHE A 13 -12.85 -4.12 -12.24
CA PHE A 13 -13.06 -2.88 -12.99
C PHE A 13 -14.10 -1.95 -12.34
N ALA A 14 -15.21 -2.49 -11.80
CA ALA A 14 -16.24 -1.67 -11.17
C ALA A 14 -15.73 -0.95 -9.91
N ASN A 15 -14.88 -1.61 -9.10
CA ASN A 15 -14.29 -1.00 -7.91
C ASN A 15 -13.36 0.15 -8.29
N MET A 16 -12.51 -0.07 -9.29
CA MET A 16 -11.62 0.96 -9.81
C MET A 16 -12.41 2.15 -10.37
N GLY A 17 -13.44 1.89 -11.18
CA GLY A 17 -14.30 2.93 -11.76
C GLY A 17 -14.96 3.79 -10.68
N MET A 18 -15.53 3.16 -9.63
CA MET A 18 -16.15 3.90 -8.54
C MET A 18 -15.15 4.75 -7.76
N LEU A 19 -13.96 4.22 -7.44
CA LEU A 19 -12.92 4.99 -6.74
C LEU A 19 -12.47 6.21 -7.56
N LEU A 20 -12.25 6.04 -8.87
CA LEU A 20 -11.87 7.15 -9.75
C LEU A 20 -13.00 8.19 -9.89
N ALA A 21 -14.26 7.78 -9.84
CA ALA A 21 -15.40 8.70 -9.84
C ALA A 21 -15.55 9.48 -8.51
N LEU A 22 -15.22 8.85 -7.39
CA LEU A 22 -15.32 9.47 -6.06
C LEU A 22 -14.28 10.57 -5.83
N ILE A 23 -13.12 10.52 -6.47
CA ILE A 23 -12.06 11.52 -6.32
C ILE A 23 -12.52 12.93 -6.71
N PRO A 24 -12.98 13.19 -7.95
CA PRO A 24 -13.46 14.51 -8.33
C PRO A 24 -14.79 14.86 -7.64
N TYR A 25 -15.64 13.87 -7.35
CA TYR A 25 -16.89 14.08 -6.61
C TYR A 25 -16.65 14.67 -5.21
N ASN A 26 -15.57 14.24 -4.54
CA ASN A 26 -15.18 14.75 -3.23
C ASN A 26 -14.16 15.90 -3.31
N HIS A 27 -13.92 16.47 -4.49
CA HIS A 27 -12.99 17.59 -4.70
C HIS A 27 -11.56 17.30 -4.20
N ILE A 28 -11.09 16.06 -4.40
CA ILE A 28 -9.74 15.65 -3.99
C ILE A 28 -8.71 16.09 -5.04
N ASP A 29 -7.76 16.93 -4.63
CA ASP A 29 -6.61 17.29 -5.47
C ASP A 29 -5.63 16.12 -5.61
N VAL A 30 -5.31 15.76 -6.86
CA VAL A 30 -4.44 14.62 -7.18
C VAL A 30 -3.17 15.06 -7.88
N LEU A 31 -2.02 14.65 -7.34
CA LEU A 31 -0.70 14.86 -7.92
C LEU A 31 -0.06 13.54 -8.32
N THR A 32 -0.10 13.21 -9.61
CA THR A 32 0.67 12.09 -10.16
C THR A 32 2.07 12.54 -10.61
N SER A 33 2.95 11.59 -10.94
CA SER A 33 4.35 11.89 -11.32
C SER A 33 5.06 12.81 -10.33
N SER A 34 4.70 12.66 -9.05
CA SER A 34 5.07 13.55 -7.96
C SER A 34 5.61 12.72 -6.81
N LYS A 35 6.64 13.23 -6.13
CA LYS A 35 7.27 12.61 -4.98
C LYS A 35 7.24 13.54 -3.78
N ALA A 36 6.69 13.08 -2.66
CA ALA A 36 6.90 13.73 -1.36
C ALA A 36 8.37 13.56 -0.95
N VAL A 37 9.08 14.67 -0.76
CA VAL A 37 10.53 14.69 -0.48
C VAL A 37 10.80 14.71 1.01
N LYS A 38 10.12 15.59 1.74
CA LYS A 38 10.20 15.72 3.21
C LYS A 38 9.01 16.51 3.73
N THR A 39 8.70 16.33 5.01
CA THR A 39 7.81 17.23 5.74
C THR A 39 8.53 18.55 6.06
N THR A 40 7.76 19.59 6.31
CA THR A 40 8.20 20.93 6.72
C THR A 40 7.32 21.40 7.88
N ASP A 41 7.64 22.54 8.48
CA ASP A 41 6.83 23.11 9.56
C ASP A 41 5.44 23.57 9.09
N LYS A 42 5.24 23.70 7.76
CA LYS A 42 3.97 24.13 7.16
C LYS A 42 3.20 23.00 6.46
N GLY A 43 3.86 21.87 6.20
CA GLY A 43 3.27 20.77 5.43
C GLY A 43 4.32 19.88 4.78
N VAL A 44 4.29 19.75 3.45
CA VAL A 44 5.13 18.80 2.70
C VAL A 44 5.77 19.42 1.46
N LEU A 45 7.07 19.17 1.26
CA LEU A 45 7.77 19.50 0.04
C LEU A 45 7.57 18.39 -0.99
N VAL A 46 6.95 18.70 -2.12
CA VAL A 46 6.69 17.78 -3.23
C VAL A 46 7.53 18.16 -4.43
N ASN A 47 8.13 17.18 -5.10
CA ASN A 47 8.80 17.34 -6.38
C ASN A 47 7.96 16.69 -7.48
N THR A 48 7.48 17.46 -8.44
CA THR A 48 6.72 16.97 -9.60
C THR A 48 7.61 16.99 -10.83
N GLU A 49 7.61 15.90 -11.59
CA GLU A 49 8.38 15.82 -12.83
C GLU A 49 8.00 16.96 -13.80
N GLY A 50 9.01 17.64 -14.34
CA GLY A 50 8.83 18.81 -15.22
C GLY A 50 8.42 20.13 -14.54
N SER A 51 7.83 20.09 -13.34
CA SER A 51 7.39 21.30 -12.60
C SER A 51 8.32 21.69 -11.43
N GLY A 52 9.21 20.79 -11.01
CA GLY A 52 10.15 21.02 -9.92
C GLY A 52 9.51 20.90 -8.54
N LYS A 53 10.13 21.55 -7.55
CA LYS A 53 9.74 21.45 -6.15
C LYS A 53 8.77 22.55 -5.75
N ARG A 54 7.73 22.19 -5.00
CA ARG A 54 6.80 23.12 -4.34
C ARG A 54 6.38 22.61 -2.97
N GLU A 55 6.03 23.52 -2.08
CA GLU A 55 5.50 23.21 -0.77
C GLU A 55 3.97 23.16 -0.84
N ILE A 56 3.37 22.16 -0.18
CA ILE A 56 1.93 22.03 0.00
C ILE A 56 1.67 22.19 1.49
N GLU A 57 0.88 23.21 1.85
CA GLU A 57 0.49 23.44 3.24
C GLU A 57 -0.52 22.37 3.70
N ALA A 58 -0.30 21.82 4.89
CA ALA A 58 -1.17 20.83 5.49
C ALA A 58 -0.95 20.75 7.01
N ASP A 59 -2.04 20.66 7.76
CA ASP A 59 -1.99 20.45 9.23
C ASP A 59 -1.58 19.02 9.60
N SER A 60 -1.77 18.07 8.68
CA SER A 60 -1.52 16.65 8.91
C SER A 60 -1.09 15.94 7.63
N ILE A 61 -0.20 14.97 7.79
CA ILE A 61 0.37 14.19 6.68
C ILE A 61 0.18 12.71 7.00
N VAL A 62 -0.55 12.02 6.12
CA VAL A 62 -0.78 10.57 6.22
C VAL A 62 0.12 9.85 5.22
N LEU A 63 0.94 8.91 5.71
CA LEU A 63 1.81 8.09 4.87
C LEU A 63 1.09 6.80 4.46
N ALA A 64 0.71 6.71 3.19
CA ALA A 64 0.14 5.52 2.57
C ALA A 64 1.09 4.93 1.53
N VAL A 65 2.33 4.63 1.93
CA VAL A 65 3.45 4.27 1.04
C VAL A 65 3.70 2.76 0.93
N GLY A 66 2.79 1.94 1.44
CA GLY A 66 2.91 0.47 1.50
C GLY A 66 3.24 -0.05 2.89
N TYR A 67 3.39 -1.38 3.00
CA TYR A 67 3.62 -2.08 4.26
C TYR A 67 4.93 -2.87 4.21
N ASN A 68 5.49 -3.13 5.39
CA ASN A 68 6.56 -4.11 5.58
C ASN A 68 5.99 -5.38 6.22
N SER A 69 6.48 -6.54 5.80
CA SER A 69 6.11 -7.81 6.43
C SER A 69 6.56 -7.85 7.89
N ASN A 70 5.65 -8.16 8.80
CA ASN A 70 5.97 -8.43 10.21
C ASN A 70 6.12 -9.94 10.42
N LYS A 71 7.33 -10.38 10.78
CA LYS A 71 7.70 -11.79 11.00
C LYS A 71 8.23 -12.06 12.41
N GLU A 72 8.07 -11.12 13.33
CA GLU A 72 8.74 -11.16 14.65
C GLU A 72 8.38 -12.43 15.43
N LEU A 73 7.08 -12.69 15.59
CA LEU A 73 6.58 -13.87 16.31
C LEU A 73 7.00 -15.19 15.66
N TYR A 74 6.96 -15.27 14.33
CA TYR A 74 7.43 -16.47 13.63
C TYR A 74 8.91 -16.71 13.88
N ASN A 75 9.73 -15.66 13.79
CA ASN A 75 11.17 -15.76 14.00
C ASN A 75 11.53 -16.17 15.44
N SER A 76 10.75 -15.75 16.43
CA SER A 76 10.98 -16.15 17.83
C SER A 76 10.63 -17.62 18.08
N LEU A 77 9.68 -18.20 17.35
CA LEU A 77 9.17 -19.55 17.63
C LEU A 77 9.63 -20.64 16.65
N LYS A 78 10.21 -20.29 15.49
CA LYS A 78 10.51 -21.24 14.40
C LYS A 78 11.44 -22.40 14.75
N TYR A 79 12.19 -22.30 15.86
CA TYR A 79 13.06 -23.38 16.35
C TYR A 79 12.52 -24.07 17.61
N GLU A 80 11.42 -23.57 18.18
CA GLU A 80 10.79 -24.10 19.39
C GLU A 80 9.55 -24.94 19.08
N ILE A 81 8.81 -24.57 18.03
CA ILE A 81 7.56 -25.21 17.64
C ILE A 81 7.77 -25.97 16.33
N PRO A 82 7.58 -27.31 16.30
CA PRO A 82 7.60 -28.05 15.05
C PRO A 82 6.42 -27.65 14.16
N ASP A 83 6.61 -27.73 12.84
CA ASP A 83 5.58 -27.50 11.82
C ASP A 83 4.88 -26.13 11.84
N ILE A 84 5.53 -25.09 12.39
CA ILE A 84 5.05 -23.71 12.30
C ILE A 84 5.21 -23.15 10.88
N ARG A 85 4.16 -22.50 10.36
CA ARG A 85 4.12 -21.91 9.02
C ARG A 85 4.02 -20.38 9.09
N LEU A 86 4.64 -19.69 8.14
CA LEU A 86 4.55 -18.25 7.96
C LEU A 86 3.69 -17.95 6.72
N LEU A 87 2.57 -17.25 6.89
CA LEU A 87 1.58 -17.05 5.83
C LEU A 87 1.17 -15.57 5.68
N GLY A 88 0.53 -15.25 4.56
CA GLY A 88 -0.07 -13.95 4.27
C GLY A 88 0.95 -12.80 4.19
N ASP A 89 0.53 -11.60 4.59
CA ASP A 89 1.37 -10.40 4.54
C ASP A 89 2.61 -10.50 5.44
N ALA A 90 2.52 -11.31 6.50
CA ALA A 90 3.66 -11.66 7.32
C ALA A 90 4.73 -12.38 6.49
N ARG A 91 4.36 -13.24 5.53
CA ARG A 91 5.32 -13.86 4.58
C ARG A 91 5.77 -12.87 3.51
N LYS A 92 4.81 -12.25 2.83
CA LYS A 92 5.00 -11.29 1.73
C LYS A 92 3.76 -10.41 1.62
N VAL A 93 3.93 -9.11 1.87
CA VAL A 93 2.86 -8.11 1.72
C VAL A 93 2.25 -8.18 0.32
N SER A 94 0.93 -8.25 0.25
CA SER A 94 0.16 -8.26 -0.98
C SER A 94 -1.28 -7.77 -0.73
N ASN A 95 -2.20 -8.09 -1.64
CA ASN A 95 -3.63 -7.89 -1.41
C ASN A 95 -4.24 -9.07 -0.63
N ILE A 96 -5.46 -8.85 -0.11
CA ILE A 96 -6.18 -9.81 0.74
C ILE A 96 -6.40 -11.18 0.07
N MET A 97 -6.56 -11.22 -1.26
CA MET A 97 -6.73 -12.47 -1.98
C MET A 97 -5.52 -13.38 -1.77
N TYR A 98 -4.30 -12.85 -1.86
CA TYR A 98 -3.10 -13.65 -1.66
C TYR A 98 -2.95 -14.17 -0.23
N ALA A 99 -3.41 -13.43 0.79
CA ALA A 99 -3.41 -13.94 2.16
C ALA A 99 -4.34 -15.16 2.33
N ILE A 100 -5.51 -15.12 1.68
CA ILE A 100 -6.47 -16.24 1.68
C ILE A 100 -5.92 -17.44 0.90
N TRP A 101 -5.36 -17.19 -0.28
CA TRP A 101 -4.78 -18.25 -1.11
C TRP A 101 -3.58 -18.93 -0.45
N ASP A 102 -2.70 -18.16 0.21
CA ASP A 102 -1.55 -18.70 0.94
C ASP A 102 -1.99 -19.69 2.03
N ALA A 103 -3.06 -19.35 2.76
CA ALA A 103 -3.64 -20.25 3.76
C ALA A 103 -4.29 -21.49 3.12
N TYR A 104 -5.06 -21.30 2.04
CA TYR A 104 -5.72 -22.41 1.33
C TYR A 104 -4.70 -23.40 0.76
N GLU A 105 -3.64 -22.92 0.13
CA GLU A 105 -2.59 -23.78 -0.46
C GLU A 105 -1.90 -24.62 0.61
N VAL A 106 -1.59 -24.03 1.77
CA VAL A 106 -0.94 -24.79 2.85
C VAL A 106 -1.89 -25.82 3.46
N VAL A 107 -3.15 -25.47 3.70
CA VAL A 107 -4.12 -26.38 4.33
C VAL A 107 -4.57 -27.49 3.39
N SER A 108 -4.68 -27.23 2.09
CA SER A 108 -5.13 -28.24 1.11
C SER A 108 -4.06 -29.28 0.76
N ASN A 109 -2.79 -29.03 1.13
CA ASN A 109 -1.66 -29.93 0.90
C ASN A 109 -1.11 -30.54 2.21
N LEU A 110 -1.84 -30.39 3.32
CA LEU A 110 -1.62 -31.06 4.60
C LEU A 110 -2.34 -32.41 4.64
#